data_AF-A0A3D1PQX4-F1
#
_entry.id   AF-A0A3D1PQX4-F1
#
_cell.length_a   1.000
_cell.length_b   1.000
_cell.length_c   1.000
_cell.angle_alpha   90.00
_cell.angle_beta   90.00
_cell.angle_gamma   90.00
#
_symmetry.space_group_name_H-M   'P 1'
#
loop_
_entity.id
_entity.type
_entity.pdbx_description
1 polymer ?
#
loop_
_entity_poly.entity_id
_entity_poly.type
_entity_poly.pdbx_seq_one_letter_code
_entity_poly.pdbx_strand_id
1 'polypeptide(L)' 'MLQTIAAVNQAVNNFIWGVPAMVCIIGVGLLLSVRTGFIQIRKFPYAIKTTIGRMFRKRDASDGAMTPFQAVCTALAA' A
#
# COMPACT_ATOMS: atom_id res chain seq x y z
N MET A 1 31.14 21.21 17.45
CA MET A 1 29.89 21.91 17.08
C MET A 1 29.07 21.13 16.06
N LEU A 2 29.61 20.83 14.86
CA LEU A 2 28.89 20.06 13.82
C LEU A 2 28.54 18.61 14.22
N GLN A 3 29.44 17.92 14.95
CA GLN A 3 29.19 16.54 15.41
C GLN A 3 28.02 16.45 16.41
N THR A 4 27.86 17.45 17.27
CA THR A 4 26.75 17.49 18.24
C THR A 4 25.40 17.70 17.55
N ILE A 5 25.37 18.58 16.54
CA ILE A 5 24.17 18.82 15.72
C ILE A 5 23.79 17.56 14.92
N ALA A 6 24.79 16.88 14.34
CA ALA A 6 24.58 15.63 13.62
C ALA A 6 24.07 14.51 14.54
N ALA A 7 24.62 14.39 15.76
CA ALA A 7 24.21 13.39 16.74
C ALA A 7 22.76 13.60 17.20
N VAL A 8 22.36 14.84 17.48
CA VAL A 8 20.98 15.18 17.84
C VAL A 8 20.03 14.91 16.67
N ASN A 9 20.40 15.29 15.45
CA ASN A 9 19.57 15.05 14.27
C ASN A 9 19.37 13.55 13.97
N GLN A 10 20.40 12.73 14.17
CA GLN A 10 20.32 11.28 14.03
C GLN A 10 19.41 10.66 15.10
N ALA A 11 19.52 11.09 16.35
CA ALA A 11 18.66 10.62 17.43
C ALA A 11 17.18 10.95 17.17
N VAL A 12 16.89 12.18 16.72
CA VAL A 12 15.53 12.62 16.39
C VAL A 12 14.98 11.90 15.15
N ASN A 13 15.80 11.73 14.10
CA ASN A 13 15.37 10.98 12.92
C ASN A 13 15.05 9.53 13.24
N ASN A 14 15.92 8.83 13.99
CA ASN A 14 15.63 7.45 14.40
C ASN A 14 14.41 7.37 15.31
N PHE A 15 14.18 8.37 16.16
CA PHE A 15 13.01 8.38 17.02
C PHE A 15 11.72 8.63 16.23
N ILE A 16 11.70 9.53 15.26
CA ILE A 16 10.47 9.84 14.49
C ILE A 16 10.19 8.77 13.44
N TRP A 17 11.19 8.42 12.64
CA TRP A 17 11.05 7.51 11.50
C TRP A 17 11.17 6.03 11.87
N GLY A 18 11.65 5.72 13.08
CA GLY A 18 11.76 4.35 13.58
C GLY A 18 10.45 3.87 14.19
N VAL A 19 10.49 3.63 15.50
CA VAL A 19 9.43 2.92 16.24
C VAL A 19 8.04 3.59 16.12
N PRO A 20 7.87 4.91 16.29
CA PRO A 20 6.56 5.56 16.21
C PRO A 20 5.94 5.51 14.81
N ALA A 21 6.72 5.76 13.75
CA ALA A 21 6.24 5.64 12.38
C ALA A 21 5.78 4.21 12.06
N MET A 22 6.58 3.20 12.44
CA MET A 22 6.20 1.79 12.30
C MET A 22 4.91 1.47 13.06
N VAL A 23 4.79 1.89 14.32
CA VAL A 23 3.60 1.65 15.14
C VAL A 23 2.37 2.35 14.54
N CYS A 24 2.52 3.56 14.00
CA CYS A 24 1.43 4.27 13.32
C CYS A 24 0.96 3.53 12.05
N ILE A 25 1.89 3.07 11.20
CA ILE A 25 1.55 2.35 9.97
C ILE A 25 0.86 1.02 10.30
N ILE A 26 1.42 0.25 11.22
CA ILE A 26 0.87 -1.05 11.65
C ILE A 26 -0.47 -0.83 12.36
N GLY A 27 -0.57 0.17 13.24
CA GLY A 27 -1.78 0.49 13.98
C GLY A 27 -2.94 0.90 13.07
N VAL A 28 -2.68 1.77 12.09
CA VAL A 28 -3.68 2.16 11.07
C VAL A 28 -4.06 0.95 10.22
N GLY A 29 -3.08 0.17 9.76
CA GLY A 29 -3.32 -1.06 8.99
C GLY A 29 -4.20 -2.05 9.75
N LEU A 30 -3.92 -2.28 11.03
CA LEU A 30 -4.66 -3.21 11.88
C LEU A 30 -6.05 -2.68 12.22
N LEU A 31 -6.19 -1.38 12.51
CA LEU A 31 -7.49 -0.74 12.73
C LEU A 31 -8.39 -0.87 11.50
N LEU A 32 -7.85 -0.63 10.30
CA LEU A 32 -8.58 -0.80 9.05
C LEU A 32 -8.89 -2.28 8.78
N SER A 33 -7.97 -3.20 9.03
CA SER A 33 -8.20 -4.65 8.89
C SER A 33 -9.31 -5.14 9.82
N VAL A 34 -9.33 -4.72 11.08
CA VAL A 34 -10.36 -5.11 12.04
C VAL A 34 -11.71 -4.48 11.67
N ARG A 35 -11.75 -3.17 11.33
CA ARG A 35 -13.01 -2.51 10.94
C ARG A 35 -13.60 -3.06 9.65
N THR A 36 -12.76 -3.48 8.71
CA THR A 36 -13.23 -4.07 7.45
C THR A 36 -13.51 -5.57 7.56
N GLY A 37 -13.18 -6.22 8.69
CA GLY A 37 -13.38 -7.65 8.88
C GLY A 37 -12.43 -8.50 8.04
N PHE A 38 -11.16 -8.10 7.96
CA PHE A 38 -10.09 -8.75 7.19
C PHE A 38 -10.44 -8.92 5.71
N ILE A 39 -10.84 -7.82 5.05
CA ILE A 39 -11.09 -7.79 3.59
C ILE A 39 -9.90 -8.33 2.79
N GLN A 40 -8.67 -8.11 3.27
CA GLN A 40 -7.43 -8.62 2.69
C GLN A 40 -7.47 -10.14 2.49
N ILE A 41 -8.13 -10.90 3.36
CA ILE A 41 -8.25 -12.37 3.24
C ILE A 41 -9.57 -12.72 2.56
N ARG A 42 -10.68 -12.07 2.96
CA ARG A 42 -12.02 -12.40 2.47
C ARG A 42 -12.24 -12.08 0.99
N LYS A 43 -11.64 -11.00 0.49
CA LYS A 43 -11.84 -10.50 -0.88
C LYS A 43 -10.65 -10.75 -1.81
N PHE A 44 -9.56 -11.33 -1.32
CA PHE A 44 -8.42 -11.71 -2.17
C PHE A 44 -8.79 -12.60 -3.37
N PRO A 45 -9.51 -13.74 -3.20
CA PRO A 45 -9.90 -14.57 -4.34
C PRO A 45 -10.89 -13.85 -5.27
N TYR A 46 -11.76 -13.00 -4.72
CA TYR A 46 -12.68 -12.19 -5.52
C TYR A 46 -11.95 -11.12 -6.35
N ALA A 47 -10.93 -10.49 -5.77
CA ALA A 47 -10.10 -9.49 -6.44
C ALA A 47 -9.30 -10.12 -7.58
N ILE A 48 -8.64 -11.27 -7.34
CA ILE A 48 -7.93 -12.02 -8.39
C ILE A 48 -8.90 -12.42 -9.51
N LYS A 49 -10.06 -12.99 -9.17
CA LYS A 49 -11.06 -13.39 -10.17
C LYS A 49 -11.61 -12.20 -10.95
N THR A 50 -11.69 -11.02 -10.33
CA THR A 50 -12.15 -9.79 -10.98
C THR A 50 -11.07 -9.20 -11.88
N THR A 51 -9.83 -9.11 -11.43
CA THR A 51 -8.71 -8.58 -12.22
C THR A 51 -8.37 -9.50 -13.39
N ILE A 52 -8.25 -10.81 -13.16
CA ILE A 52 -7.95 -11.81 -14.20
C ILE A 52 -9.19 -12.12 -15.06
N GLY A 53 -10.37 -12.24 -14.46
CA GLY A 53 -11.61 -12.54 -15.20
C GLY A 53 -12.12 -11.38 -16.06
N ARG A 54 -11.87 -10.11 -15.66
CA ARG A 54 -12.14 -8.95 -16.53
C ARG A 54 -11.09 -8.77 -17.63
N MET A 55 -9.92 -9.39 -17.50
CA MET A 55 -8.92 -9.44 -18.58
C MET A 55 -9.43 -10.24 -19.79
N PHE A 56 -10.23 -11.29 -19.55
CA PHE A 56 -10.83 -12.12 -20.61
C PHE A 56 -12.15 -11.57 -21.18
N ARG A 57 -12.92 -10.80 -20.39
CA ARG A 57 -14.12 -10.12 -20.89
C ARG A 57 -13.71 -8.77 -21.46
N LYS A 58 -13.31 -8.76 -22.74
CA LYS A 58 -13.22 -7.54 -23.58
C LYS A 58 -14.48 -6.70 -23.37
N ARG A 59 -14.36 -5.64 -22.59
CA ARG A 59 -15.30 -4.53 -22.61
C ARG A 59 -14.43 -3.35 -23.01
N ASP A 60 -14.76 -2.77 -24.15
CA ASP A 60 -14.00 -1.72 -24.82
C ASP A 60 -13.52 -0.71 -23.79
N ALA A 61 -12.20 -0.57 -23.71
CA ALA A 61 -11.57 0.42 -22.86
C ALA A 61 -12.09 1.77 -23.33
N SER A 62 -12.88 2.44 -22.48
CA SER A 62 -13.23 3.83 -22.69
C SER A 62 -11.92 4.61 -22.80
N ASP A 63 -11.78 5.35 -23.90
CA ASP A 63 -10.59 6.07 -24.33
C ASP A 63 -9.82 6.69 -23.14
N GLY A 64 -8.59 6.23 -22.89
CA GLY A 64 -7.70 6.74 -21.84
C GLY A 64 -7.63 5.95 -20.52
N ALA A 65 -8.47 4.94 -20.28
CA ALA A 65 -8.41 4.14 -19.05
C ALA A 65 -7.41 2.96 -19.14
N MET A 66 -6.41 2.91 -18.25
CA MET A 66 -5.52 1.75 -18.12
C MET A 66 -6.31 0.48 -17.79
N THR A 67 -5.92 -0.64 -18.39
CA THR A 67 -6.54 -1.94 -18.06
C THR A 67 -6.31 -2.28 -16.58
N PRO A 68 -7.23 -3.03 -15.92
CA PRO A 68 -7.04 -3.46 -14.54
C PRO A 68 -5.72 -4.20 -14.30
N PHE A 69 -5.18 -4.88 -15.32
CA PHE A 69 -3.88 -5.54 -15.27
C PHE A 69 -2.72 -4.53 -15.32
N GLN A 70 -2.78 -3.56 -16.23
CA GLN A 70 -1.76 -2.52 -16.34
C GLN A 70 -1.67 -1.68 -15.06
N ALA A 71 -2.80 -1.32 -14.46
CA ALA A 71 -2.83 -0.62 -13.17
C ALA A 71 -2.13 -1.43 -12.05
N VAL A 72 -2.33 -2.76 -12.03
CA VAL A 72 -1.65 -3.65 -11.07
C VAL A 72 -0.15 -3.71 -11.36
N CYS A 73 0.26 -3.84 -12.62
CA CYS A 73 1.68 -3.83 -13.00
C CYS A 73 2.36 -2.51 -12.64
N THR A 74 1.70 -1.36 -12.85
CA THR A 74 2.24 -0.05 -12.46
C THR A 74 2.35 0.10 -10.95
N ALA A 75 1.33 -0.33 -10.20
CA ALA A 75 1.38 -0.29 -8.73
C ALA A 75 2.44 -1.26 -8.14
N LEU A 76 2.78 -2.34 -8.85
CA LEU A 76 3.84 -3.27 -8.45
C LEU A 76 5.25 -2.80 -8.86
N ALA A 77 5.34 -2.03 -9.95
CA ALA A 77 6.61 -1.53 -10.48
C ALA A 77 7.12 -0.26 -9.75
N ALA A 78 6.24 0.46 -9.07
CA ALA A 78 6.56 1.61 -8.22
C ALA A 78 7.05 1.15 -6.84
#